data_AF-A0A800BV50-F1
#
_entry.id   AF-A0A800BV50-F1
#
_cell.length_a   1.000
_cell.length_b   1.000
_cell.length_c   1.000
_cell.angle_alpha   90.00
_cell.angle_beta   90.00
_cell.angle_gamma   90.00
#
_symmetry.space_group_name_H-M   'P 1'
#
loop_
_entity.id
_entity.type
_entity.pdbx_description
1 polymer ?
#
loop_
_entity_poly.entity_id
_entity_poly.type
_entity_poly.pdbx_seq_one_letter_code
_entity_poly.pdbx_strand_id
1 'polypeptide(L)'
;YEVGLLFAEIYWETGSAEQQDVYIQGKRVLRAFNIFDEVGHDVALVKRFKTQVKEGKLEIRFVGRSLPMHSGARACAIEVIQRM
;
A
#
# COMPACT_ATOMS: atom_id res chain seq x y z
N TYR A 1 15.88 1.88 6.58
CA TYR A 1 15.39 1.44 5.27
C TYR A 1 14.37 2.44 4.74
N GLU A 2 14.37 2.61 3.42
CA GLU A 2 13.29 3.25 2.70
C GLU A 2 12.47 2.16 1.99
N VAL A 3 11.16 2.20 2.19
CA VAL A 3 10.19 1.27 1.60
C VAL A 3 9.34 2.02 0.60
N GLY A 4 9.44 1.65 -0.67
CA GLY A 4 8.54 2.10 -1.74
C GLY A 4 7.43 1.08 -1.95
N LEU A 5 6.19 1.51 -1.82
CA LEU A 5 5.02 0.72 -2.18
C LEU A 5 4.48 1.24 -3.50
N LEU A 6 4.45 0.38 -4.52
CA LEU A 6 4.03 0.72 -5.87
C LEU A 6 2.62 0.20 -6.10
N PHE A 7 1.77 1.05 -6.67
CA PHE A 7 0.36 0.80 -6.88
C PHE A 7 -0.06 1.23 -8.28
N ALA A 8 -1.10 0.59 -8.79
CA ALA A 8 -1.92 1.02 -9.90
C ALA A 8 -3.30 0.38 -9.73
N GLU A 9 -4.36 1.16 -9.91
CA GLU A 9 -5.70 0.59 -10.09
C GLU A 9 -5.83 0.20 -11.57
N ILE A 10 -6.17 -1.06 -11.83
CA ILE A 10 -6.29 -1.62 -13.20
C ILE A 10 -7.57 -2.45 -13.36
N TYR A 11 -8.42 -2.47 -12.32
CA TYR A 11 -9.61 -3.29 -12.25
C TYR A 11 -10.85 -2.44 -11.95
N TRP A 12 -10.82 -1.66 -10.87
CA TRP A 12 -11.97 -0.85 -10.47
C TRP A 12 -12.09 0.42 -11.29
N GLU A 13 -13.24 0.62 -11.92
CA GLU A 13 -13.54 1.85 -12.67
C GLU A 13 -14.13 2.97 -11.81
N THR A 14 -14.31 2.75 -10.51
CA THR A 14 -14.91 3.71 -9.59
C THR A 14 -14.18 3.78 -8.25
N GLY A 15 -14.23 4.95 -7.65
CA GLY A 15 -13.72 5.23 -6.31
C GLY A 15 -14.34 4.41 -5.19
N SER A 16 -13.65 4.31 -4.06
CA SER A 16 -14.08 3.64 -2.82
C SER A 16 -14.53 2.17 -2.91
N ALA A 17 -14.38 1.52 -4.07
CA ALA A 17 -14.69 0.10 -4.23
C ALA A 17 -13.77 -0.82 -3.40
N GLU A 18 -12.51 -0.42 -3.26
CA GLU A 18 -11.54 -1.05 -2.36
C GLU A 18 -10.75 -0.03 -1.55
N GLN A 19 -10.46 -0.34 -0.30
CA GLN A 19 -9.65 0.50 0.57
C GLN A 19 -8.71 -0.38 1.38
N GLN A 20 -7.53 0.13 1.69
CA GLN A 20 -6.56 -0.59 2.51
C GLN A 20 -5.93 0.31 3.58
N ASP A 21 -5.77 -0.26 4.76
CA ASP A 21 -4.80 0.24 5.73
C ASP A 21 -3.47 -0.48 5.47
N VAL A 22 -2.37 0.28 5.47
CA VAL A 22 -1.02 -0.29 5.34
C VAL A 22 -0.21 0.03 6.58
N TYR A 23 0.47 -0.98 7.10
CA TYR A 23 1.30 -0.89 8.29
C TYR A 23 2.74 -1.28 7.93
N ILE A 24 3.71 -0.55 8.46
CA ILE A 24 5.13 -0.87 8.37
C ILE A 24 5.69 -0.87 9.80
N GLN A 25 6.33 -1.97 10.20
CA GLN A 25 6.83 -2.17 11.58
C GLN A 25 5.74 -1.86 12.64
N GLY A 26 4.52 -2.36 12.43
CA GLY A 26 3.37 -2.13 13.31
C GLY A 26 2.74 -0.73 13.23
N LYS A 27 3.41 0.26 12.64
CA LYS A 27 2.88 1.63 12.48
C LYS A 27 2.01 1.73 11.23
N ARG A 28 0.77 2.22 11.37
CA ARG A 28 -0.10 2.53 10.22
C ARG A 28 0.47 3.71 9.44
N VAL A 29 0.84 3.49 8.18
CA VAL A 29 1.40 4.49 7.26
C VAL A 29 0.40 4.97 6.22
N LEU A 30 -0.61 4.15 5.89
CA LEU A 30 -1.75 4.51 5.04
C LEU A 30 -3.04 4.08 5.74
N ARG A 31 -4.08 4.91 5.66
CA ARG A 31 -5.39 4.67 6.28
C ARG A 31 -6.47 4.84 5.23
N ALA A 32 -7.35 3.84 5.10
CA ALA A 32 -8.46 3.82 4.14
C ALA A 32 -8.00 4.22 2.73
N PHE A 33 -6.79 3.82 2.34
CA PHE A 33 -6.18 4.22 1.10
C PHE A 33 -6.84 3.49 -0.07
N ASN A 34 -7.33 4.25 -1.04
CA ASN A 34 -7.86 3.77 -2.31
C ASN A 34 -6.99 4.34 -3.43
N ILE A 35 -6.58 3.49 -4.37
CA ILE A 35 -5.64 3.87 -5.42
C ILE A 35 -6.36 4.71 -6.49
N PHE A 36 -7.58 4.31 -6.88
CA PHE A 36 -8.42 5.04 -7.84
C PHE A 36 -8.75 6.45 -7.36
N ASP A 37 -9.12 6.62 -6.09
CA ASP A 37 -9.44 7.91 -5.49
C ASP A 37 -8.23 8.86 -5.48
N GLU A 38 -7.02 8.30 -5.41
CA GLU A 38 -5.79 9.09 -5.39
C GLU A 38 -5.32 9.51 -6.80
N VAL A 39 -5.37 8.58 -7.78
CA VAL A 39 -4.74 8.81 -9.10
C VAL A 39 -5.58 8.39 -10.31
N GLY A 40 -6.76 7.80 -10.11
CA GLY A 40 -7.61 7.25 -11.17
C GLY A 40 -7.17 5.86 -11.66
N HIS A 41 -7.70 5.46 -12.83
CA HIS A 41 -7.44 4.17 -13.46
C HIS A 41 -6.16 4.18 -14.32
N ASP A 42 -5.42 3.06 -14.34
CA ASP A 42 -4.20 2.83 -15.12
C ASP A 42 -3.05 3.84 -14.88
N VAL A 43 -3.02 4.48 -13.72
CA VAL A 43 -1.96 5.42 -13.34
C VAL A 43 -1.04 4.80 -12.29
N ALA A 44 0.27 4.82 -12.56
CA ALA A 44 1.28 4.36 -11.61
C ALA A 44 1.43 5.34 -10.45
N LEU A 45 1.46 4.82 -9.22
CA LEU A 45 1.63 5.57 -7.99
C LEU A 45 2.66 4.91 -7.07
N VAL A 46 3.54 5.71 -6.48
CA VAL A 46 4.53 5.23 -5.51
C VAL A 46 4.38 6.00 -4.20
N LYS A 47 4.22 5.27 -3.08
CA LYS A 47 4.28 5.83 -1.71
C LYS A 47 5.56 5.38 -1.03
N ARG A 48 6.40 6.32 -0.59
CA ARG A 48 7.70 6.05 0.04
C ARG A 48 7.66 6.33 1.53
N PHE A 49 8.19 5.40 2.32
CA PHE A 49 8.21 5.49 3.78
C PHE A 49 9.59 5.16 4.33
N LYS A 50 10.03 5.91 5.33
CA LYS A 50 11.25 5.57 6.09
C LYS A 50 10.88 4.75 7.31
N THR A 51 11.64 3.68 7.55
CA THR A 51 11.46 2.81 8.72
C THR A 51 12.78 2.23 9.23
N GLN A 52 12.78 1.81 10.49
CA GLN A 52 13.88 1.09 11.13
C GLN A 52 13.54 -0.39 11.23
N VAL A 53 14.43 -1.23 10.73
CA VAL A 53 14.34 -2.69 10.92
C VAL A 53 15.05 -3.03 12.21
N LYS A 54 14.31 -3.62 13.14
CA LYS A 54 14.82 -4.17 14.39
C LYS A 54 14.76 -5.68 14.28
N GLU A 55 15.71 -6.39 14.89
CA GLU A 55 15.70 -7.86 14.96
C GLU A 55 15.73 -8.55 13.59
N GLY A 56 16.29 -7.88 12.58
CA GLY A 56 16.49 -8.44 11.24
C GLY A 56 15.22 -8.65 10.40
N LYS A 57 14.03 -8.29 10.90
CA LYS A 57 12.76 -8.45 10.18
C LYS A 57 12.13 -7.10 9.82
N LEU A 58 11.85 -6.91 8.53
CA LEU A 58 10.95 -5.86 8.04
C LEU A 58 9.55 -6.46 7.88
N GLU A 59 8.58 -5.95 8.63
CA GLU A 59 7.18 -6.31 8.52
C GLU A 59 6.39 -5.23 7.79
N ILE A 60 5.67 -5.64 6.75
CA ILE A 60 4.70 -4.83 6.01
C ILE A 60 3.39 -5.60 6.01
N ARG A 61 2.32 -4.98 6.50
CA ARG A 61 1.00 -5.61 6.62
C ARG A 61 -0.04 -4.76 5.91
N PHE A 62 -0.80 -5.40 5.03
CA PHE A 62 -1.93 -4.80 4.33
C PHE A 62 -3.23 -5.34 4.91
N VAL A 63 -4.20 -4.46 5.14
CA VAL A 63 -5.53 -4.82 5.64
C VAL A 63 -6.55 -4.19 4.71
N GLY A 64 -7.10 -5.00 3.81
CA GLY A 64 -8.05 -4.57 2.79
C GLY A 64 -9.50 -4.66 3.26
N ARG A 65 -10.33 -3.81 2.69
CA ARG A 65 -11.79 -3.88 2.71
C ARG A 65 -12.25 -3.59 1.28
N SER A 66 -13.01 -4.47 0.65
CA SER A 66 -13.69 -4.13 -0.60
C SER A 66 -15.17 -4.47 -0.54
N LEU A 67 -15.94 -3.79 -1.38
CA LEU A 67 -17.32 -4.18 -1.68
C LEU A 67 -17.28 -4.93 -3.02
N PRO A 68 -17.88 -6.13 -3.18
CA PRO A 68 -18.54 -7.01 -2.21
C PRO A 68 -17.62 -8.06 -1.57
N MET A 69 -16.30 -8.04 -1.79
CA MET A 69 -15.36 -9.08 -1.34
C MET A 69 -14.57 -8.68 -0.08
N HIS A 70 -14.36 -9.59 0.85
CA HIS A 70 -13.87 -9.25 2.19
C HIS A 70 -12.37 -8.86 2.27
N SER A 71 -11.62 -8.80 1.15
CA SER A 71 -10.25 -8.29 1.13
C SER A 71 -9.80 -7.83 -0.26
N GLY A 72 -9.62 -6.52 -0.44
CA GLY A 72 -9.09 -5.88 -1.66
C GLY A 72 -7.73 -5.19 -1.45
N ALA A 73 -6.94 -5.63 -0.47
CA ALA A 73 -5.61 -5.05 -0.25
C ALA A 73 -4.65 -5.48 -1.37
N ARG A 74 -3.97 -4.51 -2.00
CA ARG A 74 -3.07 -4.78 -3.12
C ARG A 74 -1.87 -3.83 -3.13
N ALA A 75 -0.74 -4.34 -3.60
CA ALA A 75 0.40 -3.58 -4.07
C ALA A 75 0.94 -4.28 -5.32
N CYS A 76 1.36 -3.52 -6.32
CA CYS A 76 1.94 -4.06 -7.55
C CYS A 76 3.39 -4.52 -7.32
N ALA A 77 4.14 -3.76 -6.51
CA ALA A 77 5.51 -4.09 -6.14
C ALA A 77 5.91 -3.43 -4.82
N ILE A 78 6.96 -3.96 -4.20
CA ILE A 78 7.58 -3.43 -3.00
C ILE A 78 9.08 -3.26 -3.28
N GLU A 79 9.56 -2.03 -3.11
CA GLU A 79 10.98 -1.68 -3.19
C GLU A 79 11.52 -1.44 -1.77
N VAL A 80 12.65 -2.05 -1.43
CA VAL A 80 13.31 -1.86 -0.13
C VAL A 80 14.76 -1.46 -0.35
N ILE A 81 15.11 -0.25 0.10
CA ILE A 81 16.45 0.31 -0.05
C ILE A 81 17.06 0.55 1.32
N GLN A 82 18.26 0.03 1.55
CA GLN A 82 19.09 0.44 2.67
C GLN A 82 19.77 1.76 2.30
N ARG A 83 19.42 2.84 3.00
CA ARG A 83 20.15 4.10 2.92
C ARG A 83 21.31 4.01 3.90
N MET A 84 22.54 4.16 3.39
CA MET A 84 23.78 4.28 4.17
C MET A 84 23.80 5.59 4.95
#